data_AF-A0AAD7B2B6-F1
#
_entry.id   AF-A0AAD7B2B6-F1
#
_cell.length_a   1.000
_cell.length_b   1.000
_cell.length_c   1.000
_cell.angle_alpha   90.00
_cell.angle_beta   90.00
_cell.angle_gamma   90.00
#
_symmetry.space_group_name_H-M   'P 1'
#
loop_
_entity.id
_entity.type
_entity.pdbx_description
1 polymer ?
#
loop_
_entity_poly.entity_id
_entity_poly.type
_entity_poly.pdbx_seq_one_letter_code
_entity_poly.pdbx_strand_id
1 'polypeptide(L)'
;MLTVIFLVAVFGTAATAQQLTIDTPTTPPATECQPLLITFSGGSPPYIITVDQFADQTSQVIAFNDVTGTSTVWESVNAPAGDQLVFNIRDSIGQEDSSAPFTVASGSDTSYLA
;
A
#
# COMPACT_ATOMS: atom_id res chain seq x y z
N MET A 1 57.36 -18.17 10.78
CA MET A 1 55.90 -18.16 11.00
C MET A 1 55.31 -17.18 9.99
N LEU A 2 54.52 -17.66 9.03
CA LEU A 2 53.98 -16.85 7.93
C LEU A 2 52.55 -16.42 8.30
N THR A 3 52.30 -15.11 8.34
CA THR A 3 51.01 -14.54 8.74
C THR A 3 49.97 -14.76 7.65
N VAL A 4 48.87 -15.45 7.98
CA VAL A 4 47.74 -15.70 7.08
C VAL A 4 46.73 -14.57 7.26
N ILE A 5 46.47 -13.80 6.20
CA ILE A 5 45.43 -12.76 6.18
C ILE A 5 44.13 -13.41 5.71
N PHE A 6 43.14 -13.51 6.60
CA PHE A 6 41.78 -13.96 6.27
C PHE A 6 41.00 -12.80 5.66
N LEU A 7 40.71 -12.88 4.36
CA LEU A 7 39.79 -11.97 3.69
C LEU A 7 38.37 -12.49 3.92
N VAL A 8 37.60 -11.87 4.81
CA VAL A 8 36.18 -12.18 4.99
C VAL A 8 35.40 -11.42 3.92
N ALA A 9 34.94 -12.13 2.89
CA ALA A 9 34.02 -11.57 1.91
C ALA A 9 32.60 -11.56 2.49
N VAL A 10 32.10 -10.38 2.83
CA VAL A 10 30.68 -10.16 3.14
C VAL A 10 29.92 -10.16 1.82
N PHE A 11 29.27 -11.26 1.49
CA PHE A 11 28.28 -11.30 0.43
C PHE A 11 27.01 -10.63 0.96
N GLY A 12 26.84 -9.34 0.68
CA GLY A 12 25.54 -8.70 0.79
C GLY A 12 24.62 -9.32 -0.25
N THR A 13 23.58 -10.05 0.17
CA THR A 13 22.52 -10.46 -0.73
C THR A 13 21.79 -9.21 -1.18
N ALA A 14 22.15 -8.69 -2.36
CA ALA A 14 21.28 -7.76 -3.07
C ALA A 14 20.02 -8.56 -3.44
N ALA A 15 19.00 -8.52 -2.57
CA ALA A 15 17.67 -8.97 -2.93
C ALA A 15 17.27 -8.07 -4.10
N THR A 16 17.15 -8.64 -5.29
CA THR A 16 16.55 -7.93 -6.42
C THR A 16 15.09 -7.74 -6.05
N ALA A 17 14.75 -6.55 -5.53
CA ALA A 17 13.37 -6.20 -5.26
C ALA A 17 12.61 -6.33 -6.59
N GLN A 18 11.58 -7.18 -6.61
CA GLN A 18 10.69 -7.26 -7.75
C GLN A 18 9.99 -5.90 -7.92
N GLN A 19 9.57 -5.56 -9.13
CA GLN A 19 8.85 -4.31 -9.38
C GLN A 19 7.66 -4.19 -8.43
N LEU A 20 7.60 -3.07 -7.70
CA LEU A 20 6.49 -2.76 -6.81
C LEU A 20 5.25 -2.47 -7.65
N THR A 21 4.12 -3.08 -7.30
CA THR A 21 2.84 -2.83 -7.97
C THR A 21 1.69 -2.94 -6.98
N ILE A 22 0.79 -1.96 -6.94
CA ILE A 22 -0.43 -1.98 -6.12
C ILE A 22 -1.69 -2.16 -6.96
N ASP A 23 -2.61 -3.01 -6.47
CA ASP A 23 -3.83 -3.35 -7.20
C ASP A 23 -4.93 -2.29 -7.04
N THR A 24 -5.68 -2.03 -8.11
CA THR A 24 -6.93 -1.26 -8.05
C THR A 24 -8.09 -2.14 -7.56
N PRO A 25 -8.88 -1.71 -6.57
CA PRO A 25 -9.95 -2.52 -5.99
C PRO A 25 -11.16 -2.60 -6.93
N THR A 26 -11.19 -3.64 -7.77
CA THR A 26 -12.25 -3.86 -8.76
C THR A 26 -13.26 -4.94 -8.34
N THR A 27 -12.85 -5.93 -7.54
CA THR A 27 -13.73 -7.03 -7.09
C THR A 27 -13.25 -7.60 -5.75
N PRO A 28 -13.92 -7.30 -4.62
CA PRO A 28 -15.02 -6.34 -4.47
C PRO A 28 -14.55 -4.88 -4.65
N PRO A 29 -15.43 -3.95 -5.08
CA PRO A 29 -15.10 -2.53 -5.10
C PRO A 29 -15.00 -1.96 -3.68
N ALA A 30 -14.30 -0.84 -3.52
CA ALA A 30 -14.34 -0.06 -2.30
C ALA A 30 -15.81 0.34 -2.02
N THR A 31 -16.35 -0.13 -0.89
CA THR A 31 -17.75 0.12 -0.51
C THR A 31 -17.76 0.81 0.83
N GLU A 32 -18.53 1.87 0.91
CA GLU A 32 -18.71 2.64 2.13
C GLU A 32 -19.19 1.73 3.29
N CYS A 33 -18.63 1.91 4.49
CA CYS A 33 -18.89 1.16 5.74
C CYS A 33 -18.55 -0.31 5.66
N GLN A 34 -17.74 -0.73 4.69
CA GLN A 34 -17.30 -2.11 4.55
C GLN A 34 -15.77 -2.23 4.63
N PRO A 35 -15.26 -3.36 5.11
CA PRO A 35 -13.84 -3.67 5.02
C PRO A 35 -13.39 -3.81 3.56
N LEU A 36 -12.20 -3.32 3.26
CA LEU A 36 -11.56 -3.48 1.96
C LEU A 36 -10.16 -4.09 2.13
N LEU A 37 -9.91 -5.21 1.43
CA LEU A 37 -8.59 -5.79 1.33
C LEU A 37 -7.79 -5.03 0.26
N ILE A 38 -6.63 -4.50 0.65
CA ILE A 38 -5.67 -3.87 -0.24
C ILE A 38 -4.56 -4.88 -0.50
N THR A 39 -4.27 -5.15 -1.76
CA THR A 39 -3.23 -6.09 -2.21
C THR A 39 -2.22 -5.40 -3.12
N PHE A 40 -0.98 -5.87 -3.05
CA PHE A 40 0.13 -5.39 -3.85
C PHE A 40 1.17 -6.50 -4.02
N SER A 41 2.19 -6.29 -4.82
CA SER A 41 3.27 -7.26 -5.05
C SER A 41 4.62 -6.56 -5.28
N GLY A 42 5.70 -7.31 -5.07
CA GLY A 42 7.07 -6.82 -5.23
C GLY A 42 7.53 -5.85 -4.13
N GLY A 43 8.59 -5.09 -4.42
CA GLY A 43 9.25 -4.19 -3.49
C GLY A 43 9.95 -4.88 -2.32
N SER A 44 10.30 -4.10 -1.30
CA SER A 44 10.89 -4.57 -0.04
C SER A 44 10.18 -3.99 1.19
N PRO A 45 9.71 -4.83 2.14
CA PRO A 45 9.08 -4.34 3.36
C PRO A 45 10.08 -3.61 4.27
N PRO A 46 9.61 -2.74 5.18
CA PRO A 46 8.21 -2.35 5.37
C PRO A 46 7.66 -1.43 4.27
N TYR A 47 6.34 -1.46 4.07
CA TYR A 47 5.61 -0.61 3.15
C TYR A 47 4.80 0.45 3.89
N ILE A 48 4.65 1.61 3.25
CA ILE A 48 3.72 2.67 3.60
C ILE A 48 2.69 2.76 2.48
N ILE A 49 1.40 2.70 2.82
CA ILE A 49 0.30 2.84 1.87
C ILE A 49 -0.55 4.03 2.30
N THR A 50 -0.82 4.96 1.39
CA THR A 50 -1.75 6.07 1.62
C THR A 50 -2.95 5.94 0.69
N VAL A 51 -4.10 6.40 1.19
CA VAL A 51 -5.31 6.57 0.40
C VAL A 51 -5.59 8.06 0.34
N ASP A 52 -5.60 8.62 -0.85
CA ASP A 52 -5.71 10.05 -1.07
C ASP A 52 -6.87 10.36 -2.01
N GLN A 53 -7.43 11.57 -1.92
CA GLN A 53 -8.43 12.05 -2.88
C GLN A 53 -7.79 12.16 -4.27
N PHE A 54 -8.43 11.63 -5.31
CA PHE A 54 -7.84 11.65 -6.64
C PHE A 54 -7.73 13.08 -7.21
N ALA A 55 -8.74 13.92 -6.95
CA ALA A 55 -8.76 15.30 -7.39
C ALA A 55 -7.71 16.18 -6.67
N ASP A 56 -7.30 15.78 -5.46
CA ASP A 56 -6.30 16.46 -4.64
C ASP A 56 -5.53 15.43 -3.81
N GLN A 57 -4.43 14.92 -4.35
CA GLN A 57 -3.60 13.91 -3.69
C GLN A 57 -2.82 14.43 -2.47
N THR A 58 -3.04 15.69 -2.06
CA THR A 58 -2.56 16.19 -0.75
C THR A 58 -3.57 15.95 0.37
N SER A 59 -4.83 15.67 0.01
CA SER A 59 -5.90 15.36 0.94
C SER A 59 -5.93 13.86 1.24
N GLN A 60 -5.13 13.45 2.23
CA GLN A 60 -5.06 12.07 2.71
C GLN A 60 -6.33 11.68 3.48
N VAL A 61 -6.90 10.53 3.13
CA VAL A 61 -8.05 9.89 3.82
C VAL A 61 -7.56 9.00 4.95
N ILE A 62 -6.55 8.16 4.69
CA ILE A 62 -5.96 7.24 5.68
C ILE A 62 -4.55 6.80 5.22
N ALA A 63 -3.74 6.34 6.17
CA ALA A 63 -2.44 5.72 5.92
C ALA A 63 -2.25 4.43 6.72
N PHE A 64 -1.55 3.47 6.11
CA PHE A 64 -1.11 2.21 6.71
C PHE A 64 0.42 2.20 6.70
N ASN A 65 1.01 2.18 7.90
CA ASN A 65 2.46 2.18 8.09
C ASN A 65 2.95 0.80 8.53
N ASP A 66 4.24 0.54 8.33
CA ASP A 66 4.93 -0.68 8.79
C ASP A 66 4.27 -1.98 8.29
N VAL A 67 3.68 -1.96 7.10
CA VAL A 67 3.10 -3.16 6.48
C VAL A 67 4.26 -4.08 6.09
N THR A 68 4.26 -5.31 6.60
CA THR A 68 5.36 -6.28 6.36
C THR A 68 4.99 -7.39 5.37
N GLY A 69 3.69 -7.59 5.14
CA GLY A 69 3.16 -8.48 4.10
C GLY A 69 2.86 -7.73 2.81
N THR A 70 2.24 -8.42 1.86
CA THR A 70 1.82 -7.88 0.56
C THR A 70 0.33 -7.55 0.52
N SER A 71 -0.27 -7.33 1.70
CA SER A 71 -1.67 -6.96 1.85
C SER A 71 -1.92 -6.28 3.18
N THR A 72 -2.91 -5.39 3.22
CA THR A 72 -3.45 -4.79 4.46
C THR A 72 -4.97 -4.66 4.35
N VAL A 73 -5.66 -4.55 5.48
CA VAL A 73 -7.12 -4.37 5.51
C VAL A 73 -7.44 -2.94 5.93
N TRP A 74 -8.19 -2.24 5.09
CA TRP A 74 -8.90 -1.04 5.48
C TRP A 74 -10.21 -1.46 6.14
N GLU A 75 -10.21 -1.54 7.48
CA GLU A 75 -11.29 -2.13 8.27
C GLU A 75 -12.68 -1.54 7.97
N SER A 76 -12.73 -0.26 7.65
CA SER A 76 -13.95 0.41 7.24
C SER A 76 -13.59 1.57 6.33
N VAL A 77 -14.01 1.51 5.06
CA VAL A 77 -13.77 2.55 4.05
C VAL A 77 -14.39 3.87 4.51
N ASN A 78 -13.65 4.74 5.19
CA ASN A 78 -14.14 6.00 5.78
C ASN A 78 -14.18 7.16 4.77
N ALA A 79 -14.71 6.89 3.58
CA ALA A 79 -14.98 7.88 2.55
C ALA A 79 -16.44 7.72 2.07
N PRO A 80 -17.15 8.82 1.77
CA PRO A 80 -18.53 8.76 1.28
C PRO A 80 -18.62 8.15 -0.12
N ALA A 81 -19.75 7.50 -0.42
CA ALA A 81 -20.03 7.03 -1.77
C ALA A 81 -19.95 8.16 -2.81
N GLY A 82 -19.33 7.84 -3.96
CA GLY A 82 -19.08 8.79 -5.04
C GLY A 82 -17.71 9.48 -4.98
N ASP A 83 -17.00 9.42 -3.85
CA ASP A 83 -15.62 9.90 -3.78
C ASP A 83 -14.73 9.09 -4.73
N GLN A 84 -13.80 9.79 -5.38
CA GLN A 84 -12.79 9.19 -6.23
C GLN A 84 -11.45 9.22 -5.52
N LEU A 85 -10.90 8.04 -5.27
CA LEU A 85 -9.70 7.85 -4.47
C LEU A 85 -8.59 7.19 -5.30
N VAL A 86 -7.37 7.26 -4.78
CA VAL A 86 -6.19 6.57 -5.31
C VAL A 86 -5.40 5.95 -4.15
N PHE A 87 -4.82 4.77 -4.40
CA PHE A 87 -3.82 4.20 -3.51
C PHE A 87 -2.43 4.59 -3.98
N ASN A 88 -1.60 5.02 -3.04
CA ASN A 88 -0.17 5.23 -3.24
C ASN A 88 0.59 4.29 -2.30
N ILE A 89 1.60 3.61 -2.81
CA ILE A 89 2.46 2.74 -2.01
C ILE A 89 3.91 3.17 -2.14
N ARG A 90 4.65 3.08 -1.03
CA ARG A 90 6.09 3.24 -0.98
C ARG A 90 6.71 2.12 -0.16
N ASP A 91 7.81 1.56 -0.64
CA ASP A 91 8.56 0.53 0.06
C ASP A 91 9.78 1.07 0.84
N SER A 92 10.50 0.21 1.55
CA SER A 92 11.60 0.61 2.42
C SER A 92 12.85 1.09 1.69
N ILE A 93 12.97 0.76 0.39
CA ILE A 93 14.10 1.16 -0.46
C ILE A 93 13.74 2.34 -1.38
N GLY A 94 12.52 2.87 -1.25
CA GLY A 94 12.04 4.05 -1.95
C GLY A 94 11.42 3.78 -3.32
N GLN A 95 11.06 2.53 -3.64
CA GLN A 95 10.19 2.26 -4.78
C GLN A 95 8.79 2.73 -4.46
N GLU A 96 8.12 3.31 -5.46
CA GLU A 96 6.77 3.85 -5.34
C GLU A 96 5.91 3.31 -6.48
N ASP A 97 4.63 3.14 -6.23
CA ASP A 97 3.61 2.85 -7.25
C ASP A 97 2.25 3.43 -6.82
N SER A 98 1.36 3.59 -7.80
CA SER A 98 0.00 4.09 -7.57
C SER A 98 -1.03 3.25 -8.32
N SER A 99 -2.19 3.03 -7.70
CA SER A 99 -3.30 2.37 -8.36
C SER A 99 -3.92 3.28 -9.44
N ALA A 100 -4.72 2.71 -10.33
CA ALA A 100 -5.70 3.52 -11.06
C ALA A 100 -6.73 4.14 -10.08
N PRO A 101 -7.36 5.28 -10.44
CA PRO A 101 -8.41 5.87 -9.62
C PRO A 101 -9.61 4.93 -9.52
N PHE A 102 -10.26 4.91 -8.35
CA PHE A 102 -11.46 4.11 -8.10
C PHE A 102 -12.51 4.92 -7.37
N THR A 103 -13.78 4.53 -7.52
CA THR A 103 -14.93 5.22 -6.91
C THR A 103 -15.48 4.40 -5.74
N VAL A 104 -15.79 5.07 -4.64
CA VAL A 104 -16.45 4.44 -3.50
C VAL A 104 -17.91 4.15 -3.85
N ALA A 105 -18.31 2.89 -3.74
CA ALA A 105 -19.68 2.43 -3.93
C ALA A 105 -20.51 2.66 -2.66
N SER A 106 -21.82 2.87 -2.84
CA SER A 106 -22.76 3.02 -1.71
C SER A 106 -22.90 1.73 -0.93
N GLY A 107 -22.80 1.82 0.39
CA GLY A 107 -23.01 0.73 1.33
C GLY A 107 -24.44 0.68 1.86
N SER A 108 -24.74 -0.33 2.68
CA SER A 108 -25.98 -0.40 3.45
C SER A 108 -25.87 0.23 4.84
N ASP A 109 -24.66 0.63 5.23
CA ASP A 109 -24.35 1.30 6.48
C ASP A 109 -23.70 2.65 6.16
N THR A 110 -23.96 3.65 7.01
CA THR A 110 -23.41 5.02 6.94
C THR A 110 -22.88 5.47 8.30
N SER A 111 -22.62 4.53 9.21
CA SER A 111 -22.36 4.78 10.63
C SER A 111 -21.13 5.62 10.93
N TYR A 112 -20.13 5.68 10.04
CA TYR A 112 -18.97 6.57 10.20
C TYR A 112 -19.12 7.95 9.54
N LEU A 113 -20.22 8.22 8.80
CA LEU A 113 -20.48 9.52 8.15
C LEU A 113 -21.15 10.55 9.11
N ALA A 114 -21.31 10.18 10.38
CA ALA A 114 -21.97 10.97 11.42
C ALA A 114 -20.98 11.76 12.29
#